data_AF-A0A7C6XV36-F1
#
_entry.id   AF-A0A7C6XV36-F1
#
_cell.length_a   1.000
_cell.length_b   1.000
_cell.length_c   1.000
_cell.angle_alpha   90.00
_cell.angle_beta   90.00
_cell.angle_gamma   90.00
#
_symmetry.space_group_name_H-M   'P 1'
#
loop_
_entity.id
_entity.type
_entity.pdbx_description
1 polymer ?
#
loop_
_entity_poly.entity_id
_entity_poly.type
_entity_poly.pdbx_seq_one_letter_code
_entity_poly.pdbx_strand_id
1 'polypeptide(L)' 'MAATIGPLELIIILVIIILIFGAGKIETLGSALGKGIREFRKATNEAEEALDEIEKDVEKGEA' A
#
# COMPACT_ATOMS: atom_id res chain seq x y z
N MET A 1 34.13 -3.71 7.86
CA MET A 1 33.58 -4.42 6.68
C MET A 1 32.07 -4.45 6.84
N ALA A 2 31.38 -3.36 6.51
CA ALA A 2 29.92 -3.36 6.51
C ALA A 2 29.48 -3.93 5.17
N ALA A 3 28.88 -5.12 5.17
CA ALA A 3 28.26 -5.70 3.99
C ALA A 3 26.98 -4.92 3.70
N THR A 4 27.13 -3.75 3.08
CA THR A 4 26.00 -3.06 2.47
C THR A 4 25.62 -3.89 1.26
N ILE A 5 24.48 -4.56 1.33
CA ILE A 5 23.92 -5.29 0.18
C ILE A 5 23.70 -4.24 -0.91
N GLY A 6 24.50 -4.31 -1.97
CA GLY A 6 24.43 -3.37 -3.07
C GLY A 6 23.19 -3.62 -3.91
N PRO A 7 22.85 -2.67 -4.82
CA PRO A 7 21.76 -2.85 -5.76
C PRO A 7 21.88 -4.13 -6.59
N LEU A 8 23.11 -4.55 -6.91
CA LEU A 8 23.38 -5.79 -7.66
C LEU A 8 23.07 -7.05 -6.84
N GLU A 9 23.51 -7.14 -5.58
CA GLU A 9 23.17 -8.29 -4.73
C GLU A 9 21.67 -8.40 -4.48
N LEU A 10 20.96 -7.28 -4.32
CA LEU A 10 19.49 -7.28 -4.20
C LEU A 10 18.81 -7.84 -5.46
N ILE A 11 19.29 -7.48 -6.65
CA ILE A 11 18.75 -8.02 -7.91
C ILE A 11 18.98 -9.53 -7.99
N ILE A 12 20.15 -10.03 -7.61
CA ILE A 12 20.44 -11.47 -7.62
C ILE A 12 19.50 -12.22 -6.67
N ILE A 13 19.30 -11.70 -5.46
CA ILE A 13 18.37 -12.28 -4.48
C ILE A 13 16.94 -12.28 -5.02
N LEU A 14 16.51 -11.19 -5.66
CA LEU A 14 15.19 -11.06 -6.28
C LEU A 14 14.99 -12.12 -7.38
N VAL A 15 15.99 -12.33 -8.23
CA VAL A 15 15.94 -13.37 -9.27
C VAL A 15 15.81 -14.76 -8.66
N ILE A 16 16.54 -15.08 -7.60
CA ILE A 16 16.43 -16.37 -6.89
C ILE A 16 15.02 -16.56 -6.34
N ILE A 17 14.44 -15.54 -5.70
CA ILE A 17 13.07 -15.58 -5.20
C ILE A 17 12.08 -15.85 -6.35
N ILE A 18 12.25 -15.17 -7.49
CA ILE A 18 11.41 -15.38 -8.67
C ILE A 18 11.57 -16.80 -9.23
N LEU A 19 12.75 -17.40 -9.19
CA LEU A 19 12.95 -18.79 -9.63
C LEU A 19 12.25 -19.80 -8.72
N ILE A 20 12.24 -19.57 -7.40
CA ILE A 20 11.59 -20.46 -6.43
C ILE A 20 10.06 -20.34 -6.50
N PHE A 21 9.54 -19.11 -6.49
CA PHE A 21 8.11 -18.85 -6.40
C PHE A 21 7.43 -18.74 -7.78
N GLY A 22 8.19 -18.46 -8.83
CA GLY A 22 7.70 -18.10 -10.16
C GLY A 22 7.25 -16.64 -10.24
N ALA A 23 7.40 -16.03 -11.42
CA ALA A 23 6.96 -14.65 -11.67
C ALA A 23 5.45 -14.45 -11.43
N GLY A 24 4.62 -15.46 -11.76
CA GLY A 24 3.16 -15.38 -11.61
C GLY A 24 2.69 -15.26 -10.16
N LYS A 25 3.41 -15.84 -9.18
CA LYS A 25 3.05 -15.69 -7.75
C LYS A 25 3.28 -14.26 -7.27
N ILE A 26 4.40 -13.64 -7.66
CA ILE A 26 4.69 -12.24 -7.30
C ILE A 26 3.66 -11.31 -7.92
N GLU A 27 3.29 -11.52 -9.18
CA GLU A 27 2.29 -10.70 -9.87
C GLU A 27 0.90 -10.81 -9.23
N THR A 28 0.50 -12.03 -8.84
CA THR A 28 -0.77 -12.29 -8.15
C THR A 28 -0.79 -11.63 -6.76
N LEU A 29 0.27 -11.81 -5.97
CA LEU A 29 0.39 -11.20 -4.65
C LEU A 29 0.43 -9.67 -4.74
N GLY A 30 1.22 -9.12 -5.65
CA GLY A 30 1.31 -7.68 -5.88
C GLY A 30 -0.01 -7.08 -6.31
N SER A 31 -0.75 -7.75 -7.20
CA SER A 31 -2.08 -7.32 -7.62
C SER A 31 -3.10 -7.34 -6.48
N ALA A 32 -3.09 -8.39 -5.65
CA ALA A 32 -3.99 -8.49 -4.49
C ALA A 32 -3.67 -7.43 -3.43
N LEU A 33 -2.39 -7.26 -3.08
CA LEU A 33 -1.93 -6.23 -2.14
C LEU A 33 -2.21 -4.83 -2.65
N GLY A 34 -1.96 -4.57 -3.94
CA GLY A 34 -2.22 -3.26 -4.56
C GLY A 34 -3.70 -2.88 -4.53
N LYS A 35 -4.59 -3.84 -4.83
CA LYS A 35 -6.04 -3.64 -4.70
C LYS A 35 -6.43 -3.34 -3.25
N GLY A 36 -5.97 -4.15 -2.30
CA GLY A 36 -6.26 -3.95 -0.88
C GLY A 36 -5.77 -2.59 -0.35
N ILE A 37 -4.56 -2.16 -0.72
CA ILE A 37 -4.03 -0.84 -0.33
C ILE A 37 -4.86 0.29 -0.95
N ARG A 38 -5.30 0.14 -2.21
CA ARG A 38 -6.12 1.15 -2.89
C ARG A 38 -7.49 1.29 -2.24
N GLU A 39 -8.15 0.18 -1.94
CA GLU A 39 -9.44 0.16 -1.25
C GLU A 39 -9.32 0.71 0.17
N PHE A 40 -8.28 0.32 0.90
CA PHE A 40 -8.00 0.85 2.23
C PHE A 40 -7.84 2.38 2.21
N ARG A 41 -6.99 2.91 1.31
CA ARG A 41 -6.81 4.36 1.16
C ARG A 41 -8.12 5.08 0.82
N LYS A 42 -8.92 4.50 -0.08
CA LYS A 42 -10.22 5.08 -0.46
C LYS A 42 -11.16 5.15 0.74
N ALA A 43 -11.29 4.06 1.49
CA ALA A 43 -12.13 4.03 2.68
C ALA A 43 -11.65 4.98 3.78
N THR A 44 -10.32 5.13 3.96
CA THR A 44 -9.77 6.11 4.90
C THR A 44 -10.13 7.54 4.50
N ASN A 45 -9.99 7.90 3.22
CA ASN A 45 -10.32 9.24 2.74
C ASN A 45 -11.82 9.53 2.85
N GLU A 46 -12.68 8.57 2.48
CA GLU A 46 -14.14 8.72 2.61
C GLU A 46 -14.57 8.88 4.07
N ALA A 47 -13.91 8.19 5.00
CA ALA A 47 -14.16 8.36 6.43
C ALA A 47 -13.72 9.74 6.94
N GLU A 48 -12.59 10.26 6.46
CA GLU A 48 -12.11 11.61 6.80
C GLU A 48 -13.06 12.70 6.27
N GLU A 49 -13.49 12.60 5.01
CA GLU A 49 -14.46 13.52 4.40
C GLU A 49 -15.81 13.51 5.15
N ALA A 50 -16.28 12.34 5.57
CA ALA A 50 -17.53 12.23 6.34
C ALA A 50 -17.42 12.88 7.73
N LEU A 51 -16.26 12.80 8.38
CA LEU A 51 -16.03 13.47 9.66
C LEU A 51 -15.99 15.00 9.50
N ASP A 52 -15.30 15.48 8.46
CA ASP A 52 -15.25 16.92 8.13
C ASP A 52 -16.63 17.50 7.81
N GLU A 53 -17.50 16.73 7.16
CA GLU A 53 -18.87 17.14 6.84
C GLU A 53 -19.74 17.23 8.10
N ILE A 54 -19.63 16.24 9.01
CA ILE A 54 -20.29 16.26 10.31
C ILE A 54 -19.84 17.46 11.16
N GLU A 55 -18.54 17.76 11.19
CA GLU A 55 -17.98 18.88 11.96
C GLU A 55 -18.51 20.22 11.45
N LYS A 56 -18.57 20.41 10.11
CA LYS A 56 -19.12 21.63 9.48
C LYS A 56 -20.62 21.81 9.71
N ASP A 57 -21.38 20.72 9.79
CA ASP A 57 -22.82 20.78 10.05
C ASP A 57 -23.12 21.09 11.52
N VAL A 58 -22.29 20.60 12.46
CA VAL A 58 -22.38 20.96 13.88
C VAL A 58 -22.05 22.46 14.08
N GLU A 59 -21.01 22.97 13.44
CA GLU A 59 -20.61 24.39 13.53
C GLU A 59 -21.68 25.36 12.99
N LYS A 60 -22.44 24.95 11.97
CA LYS A 60 -23.53 25.75 11.38
C LYS A 60 -24.84 25.68 12.17
N GLY A 61 -25.06 24.65 12.98
CA GLY A 61 -26.27 24.49 13.79
C GLY A 61 -26.27 25.31 15.07
N GLU A 62 -25.10 25.81 15.51
CA GLU A 62 -24.94 26.64 16.71
C GLU A 62 -24.92 28.16 16.42
N ALA A 63 -25.09 28.58 15.15
CA ALA A 63 -25.11 29.98 14.70
C ALA A 63 -26.51 30.53 14.42
#